data_AF-A0A7W0WER4-F1
#
_entry.id   AF-A0A7W0WER4-F1
#
_cell.length_a   1.000
_cell.length_b   1.000
_cell.length_c   1.000
_cell.angle_alpha   90.00
_cell.angle_beta   90.00
_cell.angle_gamma   90.00
#
_symmetry.space_group_name_H-M   'P 1'
#
loop_
_entity.id
_entity.type
_entity.pdbx_description
1 polymer ?
#
loop_
_entity_poly.entity_id
_entity_poly.type
_entity_poly.pdbx_seq_one_letter_code
_entity_poly.pdbx_strand_id
1 'polypeptide(L)' 'MVVVINSRQRSATVYRSPTDIIALAEADILAGGDVVPAFKLAVGELFAQPHERSFSVPRPIQES' A
#
# COMPACT_ATOMS: atom_id res chain seq x y z
N MET A 1 -6.25 -5.18 -14.77
CA MET A 1 -6.69 -4.85 -13.39
C MET A 1 -6.38 -3.39 -13.13
N VAL A 2 -7.33 -2.67 -12.55
CA VAL A 2 -7.14 -1.30 -12.04
C VAL A 2 -7.58 -1.29 -10.59
N VAL A 3 -6.79 -0.68 -9.71
CA VAL A 3 -7.12 -0.56 -8.28
C VAL A 3 -7.29 0.90 -7.95
N VAL A 4 -8.47 1.28 -7.46
CA VAL A 4 -8.78 2.63 -7.02
C VAL A 4 -8.73 2.64 -5.49
N ILE A 5 -7.88 3.50 -4.92
CA ILE A 5 -7.72 3.61 -3.47
C ILE A 5 -8.53 4.82 -2.97
N ASN A 6 -9.39 4.58 -1.98
CA ASN A 6 -10.08 5.63 -1.25
C ASN A 6 -9.44 5.81 0.13
N SER A 7 -8.52 6.78 0.23
CA SER A 7 -7.78 7.04 1.47
C SER A 7 -8.68 7.52 2.63
N ARG A 8 -9.77 8.25 2.35
CA ARG A 8 -10.68 8.73 3.40
C ARG A 8 -11.48 7.59 4.03
N GLN A 9 -11.93 6.64 3.22
CA GLN A 9 -12.69 5.47 3.69
C GLN A 9 -11.79 4.27 4.03
N ARG A 10 -10.47 4.40 3.82
CA ARG A 10 -9.49 3.32 4.01
C ARG A 10 -9.90 2.04 3.30
N SER A 11 -10.31 2.17 2.04
CA SER A 11 -10.80 1.07 1.22
C SER A 11 -10.18 1.09 -0.16
N ALA A 12 -10.31 -0.03 -0.87
CA ALA A 12 -9.89 -0.17 -2.25
C ALA A 12 -11.02 -0.77 -3.11
N THR A 13 -11.05 -0.40 -4.38
CA THR A 13 -11.93 -1.05 -5.37
C THR A 13 -11.09 -1.60 -6.49
N VAL A 14 -11.23 -2.89 -6.74
CA VAL A 14 -10.52 -3.63 -7.78
C VAL A 14 -11.46 -3.82 -8.97
N TYR A 15 -11.03 -3.34 -10.13
CA TYR A 15 -11.69 -3.54 -11.40
C TYR A 15 -10.90 -4.54 -12.22
N ARG A 16 -11.45 -5.73 -12.44
CA ARG A 16 -10.86 -6.75 -13.33
C ARG A 16 -11.46 -6.69 -14.73
N SER A 17 -12.74 -6.31 -14.81
CA SER A 17 -13.47 -5.98 -16.04
C SER A 17 -14.55 -4.94 -15.72
N PRO A 18 -15.32 -4.42 -16.70
CA PRO A 18 -16.43 -3.50 -16.44
C PRO A 18 -17.54 -4.05 -15.55
N THR A 19 -17.65 -5.37 -15.42
CA THR A 19 -18.69 -6.06 -14.64
C THR A 19 -18.15 -6.85 -13.45
N ASP A 20 -16.82 -7.07 -13.39
CA ASP A 20 -16.14 -7.74 -12.28
C ASP A 20 -15.42 -6.70 -11.42
N ILE A 21 -16.12 -6.27 -10.37
CA ILE A 21 -15.74 -5.17 -9.47
C ILE A 21 -15.81 -5.69 -8.04
N ILE A 22 -14.70 -5.55 -7.31
CA ILE A 22 -14.57 -6.05 -5.95
C ILE A 22 -14.23 -4.87 -5.05
N ALA A 23 -15.07 -4.62 -4.04
CA ALA A 23 -14.77 -3.67 -2.97
C ALA A 23 -14.03 -4.38 -1.83
N LEU A 24 -12.92 -3.79 -1.39
CA LEU A 24 -12.09 -4.28 -0.30
C LEU A 24 -12.07 -3.24 0.83
N ALA A 25 -12.34 -3.69 2.04
CA ALA A 25 -12.20 -2.93 3.27
C ALA A 25 -10.74 -2.96 3.79
N GLU A 26 -10.45 -2.13 4.79
CA GLU A 26 -9.13 -2.02 5.41
C GLU A 26 -8.56 -3.37 5.90
N ALA A 27 -9.43 -4.26 6.38
CA ALA A 27 -9.06 -5.58 6.89
C ALA A 27 -8.83 -6.64 5.81
N ASP A 28 -9.15 -6.35 4.55
CA ASP A 28 -9.04 -7.30 3.46
C ASP A 28 -7.63 -7.36 2.87
N ILE A 29 -7.40 -8.36 2.02
CA ILE A 29 -6.16 -8.55 1.27
C ILE A 29 -6.40 -8.18 -0.19
N LEU A 30 -5.61 -7.25 -0.71
CA LEU A 30 -5.51 -6.98 -2.13
C LEU A 30 -4.61 -8.05 -2.78
N ALA A 31 -5.21 -8.92 -3.57
CA ALA A 31 -4.49 -9.93 -4.36
C ALA A 31 -4.34 -9.48 -5.82
N GLY A 32 -3.17 -9.74 -6.41
CA GLY A 32 -2.90 -9.41 -7.81
C GLY A 32 -3.55 -10.38 -8.81
N GLY A 33 -4.05 -11.51 -8.31
CA GLY A 33 -4.70 -12.54 -9.11
C GLY A 33 -3.79 -13.08 -10.21
N ASP A 34 -4.36 -13.26 -11.40
CA ASP A 34 -3.67 -13.66 -12.63
C ASP A 34 -2.87 -12.51 -13.26
N VAL A 35 -3.23 -11.25 -12.98
CA VAL A 35 -2.57 -10.07 -13.57
C VAL A 35 -1.19 -9.85 -12.95
N VAL A 36 -1.07 -10.04 -11.63
CA VAL A 36 0.20 -10.03 -10.90
C VAL A 36 0.25 -11.25 -9.98
N PRO A 37 0.72 -12.40 -10.50
CA PRO A 37 0.79 -13.64 -9.73
C PRO A 37 1.58 -13.48 -8.43
N ALA A 38 1.14 -14.16 -7.38
CA ALA A 38 1.71 -14.15 -6.03
C ALA A 38 1.70 -12.79 -5.28
N PHE A 39 1.31 -11.68 -5.92
CA PHE A 39 1.16 -10.40 -5.22
C PHE A 39 0.00 -10.46 -4.22
N LYS A 40 0.30 -10.09 -2.97
CA LYS A 40 -0.66 -9.92 -1.88
C LYS A 40 -0.21 -8.75 -1.03
N LEU A 41 -1.16 -7.90 -0.66
CA LEU A 41 -0.94 -6.77 0.24
C LEU A 41 -2.14 -6.63 1.17
N ALA A 42 -1.89 -6.52 2.47
CA ALA A 42 -2.96 -6.14 3.41
C ALA A 42 -3.38 -4.70 3.12
N VAL A 43 -4.67 -4.46 2.89
CA VAL A 43 -5.16 -3.14 2.47
C VAL A 43 -4.83 -2.07 3.52
N GLY A 44 -4.86 -2.41 4.81
CA GLY A 44 -4.48 -1.52 5.90
C GLY A 44 -3.04 -0.99 5.84
N GLU A 45 -2.09 -1.72 5.24
CA GLU A 45 -0.71 -1.24 5.10
C GLU A 45 -0.59 -0.01 4.19
N LEU A 46 -1.54 0.18 3.27
CA LEU A 46 -1.60 1.37 2.40
C LEU A 46 -1.88 2.66 3.18
N PHE A 47 -2.42 2.56 4.40
CA PHE A 47 -2.82 3.70 5.22
C PHE A 47 -1.98 3.84 6.49
N ALA A 48 -0.98 2.97 6.68
CA ALA A 48 -0.02 3.11 7.77
C ALA A 48 0.79 4.41 7.58
N GLN A 49 0.99 5.15 8.67
CA GLN A 49 1.84 6.33 8.63
C GLN A 49 3.29 5.91 8.35
N PRO A 50 4.04 6.65 7.52
CA PRO A 50 5.47 6.43 7.40
C PRO A 50 6.11 6.65 8.78
N HIS A 51 6.78 5.62 9.31
CA HIS A 51 7.68 5.85 10.42
C HIS A 51 8.80 6.77 9.92
N GLU A 52 9.10 7.83 10.65
CA GLU A 52 10.35 8.56 10.46
C GLU A 52 11.48 7.54 10.62
N ARG A 53 12.14 7.18 9.52
CA ARG A 53 13.46 6.60 9.61
C ARG A 53 14.36 7.70 10.13
N SER A 54 14.64 7.71 11.43
CA SER A 54 15.68 8.56 12.00
C SER A 54 17.02 8.16 11.37
N PHE A 55 17.39 8.87 10.31
CA PHE A 55 18.75 8.83 9.79
C PHE A 55 19.62 9.60 10.79
N SER A 56 20.37 8.89 11.63
CA SER A 56 21.42 9.48 12.44
C SER A 56 22.54 9.95 11.52
N VAL A 57 22.60 11.25 11.24
CA VAL A 57 23.72 11.86 10.52
C VAL A 57 24.98 11.76 11.40
N PRO A 58 26.06 11.08 10.97
CA PRO A 58 27.29 11.06 11.74
C PRO A 58 27.87 12.48 11.80
N ARG A 59 28.26 12.92 13.01
CA ARG A 59 28.85 14.26 13.22
C ARG A 59 30.14 14.39 12.38
N PRO A 60 30.38 15.54 11.74
CA PRO A 60 31.64 15.78 11.05
C PRO A 60 32.78 15.75 12.07
N ILE A 61 33.82 14.98 11.74
CA ILE A 61 35.10 14.95 12.43
C ILE A 61 35.69 16.36 12.32
N GLN A 62 35.82 17.07 13.43
CA GLN A 62 36.64 18.28 13.47
C GLN A 62 38.10 17.84 13.46
N GLU A 63 38.79 18.11 12.35
CA GLU A 63 40.25 18.04 12.30
C GLU A 63 40.83 19.18 13.14
N SER A 64 41.81 18.82 13.98
CA SER A 64 42.50 19.68 14.95
C SER A 64 43.75 20.34 14.37
#